data_AF-A0A073JT80-F1
#
_entry.id   AF-A0A073JT80-F1
#
_cell.length_a   1.000
_cell.length_b   1.000
_cell.length_c   1.000
_cell.angle_alpha   90.00
_cell.angle_beta   90.00
_cell.angle_gamma   90.00
#
_symmetry.space_group_name_H-M   'P 1'
#
loop_
_entity.id
_entity.type
_entity.pdbx_description
1 polymer ?
#
loop_
_entity_poly.entity_id
_entity_poly.type
_entity_poly.pdbx_seq_one_letter_code
_entity_poly.pdbx_strand_id
1 'polypeptide(L)'
;HEQRELVVALGEGKDDPKYRGAKKEALKQYAEAFQERNPNLVVYNMVLHDDEANPHLHINYVPNFESSRGLTRRVGMDRALQQQGIQGKGTELIANWRQLETAYIESLAKEQIPEFERANVGSHKYMKVRQYKEYAEMKSTVENQIYEKEMQLEVFDHHMKHAEEKVNELQMVKIHVADKYKELEAVEQQVKSESEKLQLIGQRYIELEKKVKQ
;
A
#
# COMPACT_ATOMS: atom_id res chain seq x y z
N HIS A 1 2.10 30.71 31.11
CA HIS A 1 1.40 29.58 31.75
C HIS A 1 1.46 28.41 30.79
N GLU A 2 2.42 27.51 31.00
CA GLU A 2 2.77 26.44 30.05
C GLU A 2 1.92 25.20 30.35
N GLN A 3 0.65 25.25 30.01
CA GLN A 3 -0.21 24.06 30.02
C GLN A 3 0.09 23.22 28.78
N ARG A 4 0.11 21.90 28.94
CA ARG A 4 0.34 20.95 27.85
C ARG A 4 -0.71 19.85 27.88
N GLU A 5 -1.02 19.35 26.69
CA GLU A 5 -1.88 18.20 26.48
C GLU A 5 -1.08 17.08 25.82
N LEU A 6 -1.24 15.86 26.33
CA LEU A 6 -0.77 14.62 25.73
C LEU A 6 -2.00 13.80 25.35
N VAL A 7 -2.08 13.37 24.10
CA VAL A 7 -3.10 12.45 23.62
C VAL A 7 -2.45 11.08 23.40
N VAL A 8 -3.03 10.05 24.00
CA VAL A 8 -2.56 8.66 23.92
C VAL A 8 -3.67 7.79 23.34
N ALA A 9 -3.36 7.03 22.29
CA ALA A 9 -4.30 6.15 21.60
C ALA A 9 -3.60 4.85 21.19
N LEU A 10 -4.37 3.77 21.06
CA LEU A 10 -3.89 2.46 20.63
C LEU A 10 -4.57 2.02 19.33
N GLY A 11 -3.78 1.65 18.33
CA GLY A 11 -4.27 1.21 17.02
C GLY A 11 -5.09 2.26 16.29
N GLU A 12 -5.97 1.81 15.41
CA GLU A 12 -6.82 2.65 14.58
C GLU A 12 -8.31 2.46 14.90
N GLY A 13 -9.14 3.42 14.47
CA GLY A 13 -10.60 3.32 14.63
C GLY A 13 -11.27 2.28 13.73
N LYS A 14 -10.54 1.71 12.77
CA LYS A 14 -11.00 0.64 11.87
C LYS A 14 -10.69 -0.77 12.41
N ASP A 15 -9.97 -0.87 13.53
CA ASP A 15 -9.61 -2.16 14.11
C ASP A 15 -10.85 -2.96 14.52
N ASP A 16 -10.71 -4.28 14.58
CA ASP A 16 -11.78 -5.19 14.99
C ASP A 16 -12.38 -4.75 16.36
N PRO A 17 -13.71 -4.53 16.45
CA PRO A 17 -14.37 -4.08 17.67
C PRO A 17 -14.06 -4.92 18.91
N LYS A 18 -13.69 -6.19 18.76
CA LYS A 18 -13.30 -7.06 19.88
C LYS A 18 -12.13 -6.51 20.70
N TYR A 19 -11.22 -5.75 20.07
CA TYR A 19 -10.06 -5.16 20.75
C TYR A 19 -10.38 -3.89 21.51
N ARG A 20 -11.59 -3.32 21.35
CA ARG A 20 -11.96 -2.06 22.00
C ARG A 20 -11.84 -2.12 23.52
N GLY A 21 -12.32 -3.21 24.14
CA GLY A 21 -12.22 -3.41 25.58
C GLY A 21 -10.77 -3.51 26.07
N ALA A 22 -9.94 -4.25 25.35
CA ALA A 22 -8.52 -4.41 25.64
C ALA A 22 -7.74 -3.07 25.52
N LYS A 23 -8.01 -2.29 24.46
CA LYS A 23 -7.43 -0.94 24.28
C LYS A 23 -7.81 -0.02 25.44
N LYS A 24 -9.10 -0.03 25.84
CA LYS A 24 -9.61 0.78 26.94
C LYS A 24 -8.91 0.44 28.26
N GLU A 25 -8.75 -0.85 28.55
CA GLU A 25 -8.11 -1.31 29.78
C GLU A 25 -6.63 -0.92 29.83
N ALA A 26 -5.89 -1.08 28.72
CA ALA A 26 -4.51 -0.62 28.61
C ALA A 26 -4.38 0.90 28.82
N LEU A 27 -5.28 1.70 28.23
CA LEU A 27 -5.30 3.16 28.42
C LEU A 27 -5.62 3.55 29.87
N LYS A 28 -6.50 2.81 30.54
CA LYS A 28 -6.86 3.04 31.94
C LYS A 28 -5.67 2.77 32.85
N GLN A 29 -4.99 1.63 32.69
CA GLN A 29 -3.78 1.30 33.45
C GLN A 29 -2.66 2.32 33.21
N TYR A 30 -2.51 2.77 31.96
CA TYR A 30 -1.57 3.84 31.63
C TYR A 30 -1.91 5.14 32.35
N ALA A 31 -3.19 5.54 32.41
CA ALA A 31 -3.63 6.74 33.11
C ALA A 31 -3.35 6.66 34.62
N GLU A 32 -3.65 5.52 35.24
CA GLU A 32 -3.44 5.29 36.68
C GLU A 32 -1.96 5.39 37.07
N ALA A 33 -1.06 4.85 36.23
CA ALA A 33 0.38 4.89 36.48
C ALA A 33 1.07 6.20 36.01
N PHE A 34 0.39 7.05 35.23
CA PHE A 34 1.05 8.19 34.56
C PHE A 34 1.67 9.18 35.55
N GLN A 35 0.91 9.59 36.58
CA GLN A 35 1.36 10.62 37.52
C GLN A 35 2.54 10.15 38.38
N GLU A 36 2.56 8.86 38.74
CA GLU A 36 3.64 8.25 39.53
C GLU A 36 4.95 8.20 38.74
N ARG A 37 4.88 7.84 37.45
CA ARG A 37 6.05 7.81 36.57
C ARG A 37 6.53 9.20 36.16
N ASN A 38 5.64 10.21 36.22
CA ASN A 38 5.92 11.57 35.78
C ASN A 38 5.69 12.61 36.91
N PRO A 39 6.46 12.58 38.03
CA PRO A 39 6.19 13.39 39.22
C PRO A 39 6.27 14.91 38.98
N ASN A 40 7.15 15.36 38.10
CA ASN A 40 7.26 16.76 37.66
C ASN A 40 6.23 17.21 36.60
N LEU A 41 5.39 16.30 36.07
CA LEU A 41 4.28 16.66 35.18
C LEU A 41 2.99 16.59 35.98
N VAL A 42 2.60 17.71 36.59
CA VAL A 42 1.41 17.74 37.45
C VAL A 42 0.17 17.75 36.60
N VAL A 43 -0.57 16.65 36.65
CA VAL A 43 -1.82 16.45 35.92
C VAL A 43 -2.93 17.21 36.63
N TYR A 44 -3.72 17.96 35.87
CA TYR A 44 -4.92 18.63 36.39
C TYR A 44 -6.21 18.09 35.78
N ASN A 45 -6.13 17.39 34.65
CA ASN A 45 -7.27 16.75 34.03
C ASN A 45 -6.84 15.54 33.19
N MET A 46 -7.59 14.44 33.28
CA MET A 46 -7.46 13.26 32.44
C MET A 46 -8.83 12.82 31.96
N VAL A 47 -9.01 12.65 30.66
CA VAL A 47 -10.28 12.28 30.04
C VAL A 47 -10.06 11.14 29.07
N LEU A 48 -10.76 10.03 29.29
CA LEU A 48 -10.79 8.88 28.38
C LEU A 48 -12.05 8.97 27.52
N HIS A 49 -11.88 9.19 26.23
CA HIS A 49 -12.95 9.14 25.24
C HIS A 49 -13.12 7.71 24.75
N ASP A 50 -14.24 7.09 25.10
CA ASP A 50 -14.66 5.74 24.67
C ASP A 50 -15.96 5.79 23.83
N ASP A 51 -16.38 6.97 23.41
CA ASP A 51 -17.53 7.22 22.55
C ASP A 51 -17.13 7.54 21.10
N GLU A 52 -15.85 7.77 20.84
CA GLU A 52 -15.31 8.04 19.51
C GLU A 52 -14.88 6.78 18.76
N ALA A 53 -14.46 6.94 17.49
CA ALA A 53 -14.06 5.86 16.60
C ALA A 53 -12.96 4.97 17.21
N ASN A 54 -11.96 5.56 17.86
CA ASN A 54 -10.91 4.85 18.59
C ASN A 54 -10.85 5.36 20.03
N PRO A 55 -10.84 4.49 21.07
CA PRO A 55 -10.62 4.93 22.43
C PRO A 55 -9.28 5.66 22.57
N HIS A 56 -9.30 6.85 23.18
CA HIS A 56 -8.10 7.64 23.39
C HIS A 56 -8.18 8.48 24.67
N LEU A 57 -7.02 8.74 25.25
CA LEU A 57 -6.85 9.40 26.53
C LEU A 57 -6.20 10.77 26.33
N HIS A 58 -6.85 11.80 26.84
CA HIS A 58 -6.31 13.15 26.96
C HIS A 58 -5.75 13.36 28.36
N ILE A 59 -4.47 13.69 28.46
CA ILE A 59 -3.79 14.02 29.72
C ILE A 59 -3.34 15.47 29.65
N ASN A 60 -3.92 16.28 30.51
CA ASN A 60 -3.62 17.70 30.62
C ASN A 60 -2.78 17.96 31.87
N TYR A 61 -1.59 18.52 31.68
CA TYR A 61 -0.60 18.67 32.74
C TYR A 61 0.18 19.99 32.66
N VAL A 62 0.83 20.32 33.78
CA VAL A 62 1.75 21.46 33.90
C VAL A 62 3.13 20.92 34.28
N PRO A 63 4.15 21.10 33.43
CA PRO A 63 5.51 20.70 33.75
C PRO A 63 6.11 21.68 34.75
N ASN A 64 6.48 21.21 35.93
CA ASN A 64 7.10 22.04 36.95
C ASN A 64 8.37 21.44 37.53
N PHE A 65 9.24 22.31 37.97
CA PHE A 65 10.55 21.93 38.50
C PHE A 65 10.92 22.81 39.68
N GLU A 66 11.72 22.27 40.58
CA GLU A 66 12.22 22.98 41.74
C GLU A 66 13.45 23.83 41.37
N SER A 67 13.47 25.09 41.79
CA SER A 67 14.55 26.04 41.52
C SER A 67 15.12 26.55 42.83
N SER A 68 16.44 26.52 42.96
CA SER A 68 17.17 27.11 44.10
C SER A 68 17.39 28.62 43.98
N ARG A 69 17.05 29.22 42.82
CA ARG A 69 17.14 30.67 42.58
C ARG A 69 15.75 31.24 42.33
N GLY A 70 15.36 32.26 43.11
CA GLY A 70 14.08 32.95 42.97
C GLY A 70 12.89 32.08 43.41
N LEU A 71 11.83 32.04 42.60
CA LEU A 71 10.63 31.24 42.90
C LEU A 71 10.98 29.75 42.99
N THR A 72 10.65 29.13 44.13
CA THR A 72 11.01 27.74 44.45
C THR A 72 10.44 26.73 43.45
N ARG A 73 9.25 26.98 42.89
CA ARG A 73 8.62 26.14 41.87
C ARG A 73 8.39 26.92 40.59
N ARG A 74 8.98 26.47 39.48
CA ARG A 74 8.87 27.11 38.17
C ARG A 74 8.26 26.15 37.16
N VAL A 75 7.75 26.71 36.08
CA VAL A 75 7.19 25.95 34.96
C VAL A 75 8.22 25.89 33.84
N GLY A 76 8.43 24.69 33.29
CA GLY A 76 9.37 24.48 32.19
C GLY A 76 9.55 23.00 31.88
N MET A 77 9.22 22.60 30.65
CA MET A 77 9.25 21.19 30.22
C MET A 77 10.64 20.56 30.36
N ASP A 78 11.67 21.19 29.80
CA ASP A 78 13.01 20.60 29.77
C ASP A 78 13.58 20.37 31.19
N ARG A 79 13.39 21.36 32.08
CA ARG A 79 13.85 21.25 33.46
C ARG A 79 13.03 20.25 34.27
N ALA A 80 11.72 20.17 34.02
CA ALA A 80 10.85 19.17 34.65
C ALA A 80 11.30 17.75 34.29
N LEU A 81 11.53 17.47 32.99
CA LEU A 81 12.01 16.16 32.54
C LEU A 81 13.42 15.83 33.05
N GLN A 82 14.33 16.81 33.06
CA GLN A 82 15.68 16.61 33.61
C GLN A 82 15.66 16.25 35.09
N GLN A 83 14.79 16.89 35.89
CA GLN A 83 14.64 16.56 37.31
C GLN A 83 14.03 15.18 37.56
N GLN A 84 13.21 14.68 36.64
CA GLN A 84 12.72 13.28 36.66
C GLN A 84 13.80 12.26 36.25
N GLY A 85 14.98 12.70 35.84
CA GLY A 85 16.07 11.81 35.43
C GLY A 85 16.07 11.44 33.94
N ILE A 86 15.26 12.11 33.11
CA ILE A 86 15.32 11.92 31.65
C ILE A 86 16.66 12.48 31.14
N GLN A 87 17.40 11.65 30.41
CA GLN A 87 18.67 12.03 29.80
C GLN A 87 18.46 12.74 28.46
N GLY A 88 19.36 13.65 28.13
CA GLY A 88 19.37 14.39 26.86
C GLY A 88 19.34 15.90 27.04
N LYS A 89 19.42 16.63 25.92
CA LYS A 89 19.35 18.10 25.88
C LYS A 89 18.47 18.58 24.73
N GLY A 90 17.72 19.66 24.94
CA GLY A 90 16.86 20.24 23.91
C GLY A 90 15.84 19.25 23.36
N THR A 91 15.79 19.08 22.04
CA THR A 91 14.81 18.22 21.35
C THR A 91 14.97 16.74 21.68
N GLU A 92 16.19 16.28 21.97
CA GLU A 92 16.49 14.88 22.33
C GLU A 92 15.80 14.47 23.64
N LEU A 93 15.70 15.39 24.59
CA LEU A 93 15.11 15.14 25.90
C LEU A 93 13.63 14.74 25.79
N ILE A 94 12.85 15.47 24.99
CA ILE A 94 11.45 15.15 24.73
C ILE A 94 11.31 13.84 23.96
N ALA A 95 12.24 13.57 23.03
CA ALA A 95 12.24 12.32 22.28
C ALA A 95 12.49 11.10 23.19
N ASN A 96 13.47 11.18 24.08
CA ASN A 96 13.80 10.11 25.03
C ASN A 96 12.65 9.88 26.01
N TRP A 97 12.04 10.94 26.55
CA TRP A 97 10.84 10.82 27.37
C TRP A 97 9.69 10.16 26.61
N ARG A 98 9.41 10.59 25.37
CA ARG A 98 8.38 9.96 24.53
C ARG A 98 8.66 8.49 24.26
N GLN A 99 9.92 8.09 24.09
CA GLN A 99 10.28 6.69 23.89
C GLN A 99 9.93 5.85 25.13
N LEU A 100 10.22 6.34 26.34
CA LEU A 100 9.86 5.66 27.59
C LEU A 100 8.34 5.57 27.78
N GLU A 101 7.61 6.65 27.51
CA GLU A 101 6.15 6.66 27.55
C GLU A 101 5.55 5.68 26.54
N THR A 102 6.08 5.67 25.31
CA THR A 102 5.61 4.79 24.24
C THR A 102 5.92 3.33 24.55
N ALA A 103 7.09 3.02 25.10
CA ALA A 103 7.47 1.66 25.47
C ALA A 103 6.57 1.10 26.58
N TYR A 104 6.13 1.94 27.52
CA TYR A 104 5.24 1.52 28.60
C TYR A 104 3.81 1.29 28.13
N ILE A 105 3.23 2.20 27.33
CA ILE A 105 1.90 1.92 26.76
C ILE A 105 1.94 0.72 25.81
N GLU A 106 3.06 0.47 25.13
CA GLU A 106 3.28 -0.73 24.31
C GLU A 106 3.29 -2.01 25.15
N SER A 107 3.92 -2.01 26.34
CA SER A 107 3.89 -3.19 27.22
C SER A 107 2.48 -3.48 27.73
N LEU A 108 1.74 -2.45 28.15
CA LEU A 108 0.34 -2.58 28.56
C LEU A 108 -0.55 -3.06 27.42
N ALA A 109 -0.32 -2.58 26.19
CA ALA A 109 -1.05 -3.05 25.01
C ALA A 109 -0.78 -4.54 24.75
N LYS A 110 0.46 -5.01 24.88
CA LYS A 110 0.83 -6.42 24.71
C LYS A 110 0.25 -7.33 25.78
N GLU A 111 0.10 -6.85 27.01
CA GLU A 111 -0.57 -7.59 28.09
C GLU A 111 -2.06 -7.82 27.78
N GLN A 112 -2.73 -6.84 27.18
CA GLN A 112 -4.15 -6.94 26.83
C GLN A 112 -4.40 -7.57 25.45
N ILE A 113 -3.45 -7.42 24.52
CA ILE A 113 -3.51 -7.89 23.13
C ILE A 113 -2.18 -8.58 22.80
N PRO A 114 -2.07 -9.91 22.98
CA PRO A 114 -0.80 -10.62 22.78
C PRO A 114 -0.21 -10.50 21.37
N GLU A 115 -1.05 -10.37 20.35
CA GLU A 115 -0.69 -10.22 18.93
C GLU A 115 -0.32 -8.76 18.56
N PHE A 116 -0.24 -7.85 19.54
CA PHE A 116 0.01 -6.44 19.26
C PHE A 116 1.44 -6.20 18.76
N GLU A 117 1.54 -5.74 17.52
CA GLU A 117 2.79 -5.26 16.93
C GLU A 117 2.75 -3.75 16.67
N ARG A 118 3.83 -3.07 17.03
CA ARG A 118 3.97 -1.63 16.82
C ARG A 118 4.49 -1.34 15.41
N ALA A 119 3.73 -0.54 14.66
CA ALA A 119 4.19 0.03 13.39
C ALA A 119 4.95 1.35 13.60
N ASN A 120 6.14 1.48 13.01
CA ASN A 120 6.90 2.74 12.98
C ASN A 120 6.57 3.53 11.71
N VAL A 121 5.50 4.34 11.77
CA VAL A 121 4.99 5.13 10.63
C VAL A 121 5.65 6.51 10.42
N GLY A 122 6.74 6.78 11.14
CA GLY A 122 7.45 8.07 11.08
C GLY A 122 6.70 9.24 11.74
N SER A 123 7.34 10.41 11.77
CA SER A 123 6.75 11.63 12.33
C SER A 123 6.03 12.43 11.23
N HIS A 124 4.71 12.54 11.33
CA HIS A 124 3.95 13.46 10.49
C HIS A 124 4.00 14.87 11.11
N LYS A 125 4.02 15.92 10.27
CA LYS A 125 3.85 17.29 10.75
C LYS A 125 2.48 17.38 11.43
N TYR A 126 2.40 18.03 12.60
CA TYR A 126 1.12 18.17 13.33
C TYR A 126 0.02 18.70 12.40
N MET A 127 -1.07 17.95 12.27
CA MET A 127 -2.26 18.32 11.49
C MET A 127 -3.45 18.43 12.44
N LYS A 128 -4.30 19.44 12.25
CA LYS A 128 -5.56 19.53 12.98
C LYS A 128 -6.46 18.34 12.61
N VAL A 129 -7.30 17.87 13.53
CA VAL A 129 -8.18 16.69 13.32
C VAL A 129 -8.97 16.75 12.01
N ARG A 130 -9.55 17.92 11.68
CA ARG A 130 -10.26 18.12 10.40
C ARG A 130 -9.35 17.89 9.18
N GLN A 131 -8.15 18.46 9.20
CA GLN A 131 -7.18 18.29 8.11
C GLN A 131 -6.72 16.84 7.99
N TYR A 132 -6.59 16.13 9.13
CA TYR A 132 -6.27 14.71 9.12
C TYR A 132 -7.42 13.88 8.52
N LYS A 133 -8.68 14.19 8.84
CA LYS A 133 -9.85 13.52 8.22
C LYS A 133 -9.86 13.72 6.71
N GLU A 134 -9.69 14.95 6.25
CA GLU A 134 -9.61 15.27 4.81
C GLU A 134 -8.45 14.53 4.14
N TYR A 135 -7.28 14.49 4.79
CA TYR A 135 -6.12 13.74 4.29
C TYR A 135 -6.36 12.22 4.25
N ALA A 136 -6.94 11.65 5.30
CA ALA A 136 -7.22 10.21 5.39
C ALA A 136 -8.26 9.78 4.34
N GLU A 137 -9.27 10.61 4.09
CA GLU A 137 -10.26 10.39 3.04
C GLU A 137 -9.63 10.47 1.65
N MET A 138 -8.79 11.47 1.42
CA MET A 138 -8.04 11.60 0.16
C MET A 138 -7.08 10.42 -0.04
N LYS A 139 -6.37 10.00 1.01
CA LYS A 139 -5.49 8.82 0.99
C LYS A 139 -6.28 7.55 0.67
N SER A 140 -7.40 7.31 1.33
CA SER A 140 -8.26 6.16 1.06
C SER A 140 -8.81 6.16 -0.36
N THR A 141 -9.14 7.34 -0.90
CA THR A 141 -9.59 7.48 -2.29
C THR A 141 -8.47 7.12 -3.26
N VAL A 142 -7.25 7.59 -3.01
CA VAL A 142 -6.07 7.27 -3.82
C VAL A 142 -5.73 5.78 -3.73
N GLU A 143 -5.77 5.18 -2.55
CA GLU A 143 -5.52 3.74 -2.36
C GLU A 143 -6.54 2.89 -3.14
N ASN A 144 -7.83 3.24 -3.09
CA ASN A 144 -8.85 2.56 -3.89
C ASN A 144 -8.63 2.74 -5.40
N GLN A 145 -8.24 3.93 -5.85
CA GLN A 145 -7.92 4.17 -7.27
C GLN A 145 -6.67 3.40 -7.73
N ILE A 146 -5.66 3.23 -6.86
CA ILE A 146 -4.49 2.40 -7.13
C ILE A 146 -4.94 0.95 -7.30
N TYR A 147 -5.73 0.43 -6.36
CA TYR A 147 -6.26 -0.93 -6.41
C TYR A 147 -7.09 -1.19 -7.69
N GLU A 148 -7.99 -0.28 -8.05
CA GLU A 148 -8.76 -0.39 -9.30
C GLU A 148 -7.85 -0.39 -10.54
N LYS A 149 -6.81 0.46 -10.57
CA LYS A 149 -5.84 0.51 -11.66
C LYS A 149 -4.99 -0.76 -11.73
N GLU A 150 -4.60 -1.33 -10.60
CA GLU A 150 -3.88 -2.61 -10.55
C GLU A 150 -4.72 -3.74 -11.14
N MET A 151 -6.00 -3.84 -10.77
CA MET A 151 -6.93 -4.79 -11.38
C MET A 151 -7.08 -4.59 -12.90
N GLN A 152 -7.18 -3.34 -13.36
CA GLN A 152 -7.26 -3.05 -14.80
C GLN A 152 -5.98 -3.45 -15.54
N LEU A 153 -4.81 -3.27 -14.91
CA LEU A 153 -3.53 -3.69 -15.47
C LEU A 153 -3.45 -5.22 -15.60
N GLU A 154 -3.94 -5.98 -14.62
CA GLU A 154 -4.00 -7.44 -14.71
C GLU A 154 -4.89 -7.92 -15.87
N VAL A 155 -6.07 -7.30 -16.04
CA VAL A 155 -6.97 -7.61 -17.16
C VAL A 155 -6.31 -7.26 -18.49
N PHE A 156 -5.61 -6.13 -18.57
CA PHE A 156 -4.89 -5.72 -19.77
C PHE A 156 -3.74 -6.69 -20.10
N ASP A 157 -2.98 -7.14 -19.10
CA ASP A 157 -1.91 -8.14 -19.27
C ASP A 157 -2.47 -9.46 -19.83
N HIS A 158 -3.62 -9.92 -19.31
CA HIS A 158 -4.29 -11.10 -19.83
C HIS A 158 -4.72 -10.93 -21.30
N HIS A 159 -5.32 -9.78 -21.65
CA HIS A 159 -5.69 -9.49 -23.04
C HIS A 159 -4.48 -9.38 -23.95
N MET A 160 -3.36 -8.82 -23.47
CA MET A 160 -2.14 -8.67 -24.26
C MET A 160 -1.51 -10.04 -24.56
N LYS A 161 -1.44 -10.94 -23.57
CA LYS A 161 -1.02 -12.34 -23.78
C LYS A 161 -1.88 -13.05 -24.80
N HIS A 162 -3.21 -12.90 -24.69
CA HIS A 162 -4.12 -13.51 -25.65
C HIS A 162 -3.94 -12.94 -27.07
N ALA A 163 -3.68 -11.63 -27.19
CA ALA A 163 -3.38 -11.00 -28.47
C ALA A 163 -2.05 -11.51 -29.06
N GLU A 164 -1.01 -11.68 -28.25
CA GLU A 164 0.27 -12.27 -28.67
C GLU A 164 0.09 -13.71 -29.20
N GLU A 165 -0.71 -14.54 -28.51
CA GLU A 165 -1.06 -15.88 -28.99
C GLU A 165 -1.73 -15.83 -30.36
N LYS A 166 -2.71 -14.94 -30.55
CA LYS A 166 -3.40 -14.76 -31.83
C LYS A 166 -2.47 -14.28 -32.94
N VAL A 167 -1.53 -13.39 -32.64
CA VAL A 167 -0.51 -12.94 -33.59
C VAL A 167 0.38 -14.12 -34.03
N ASN A 168 0.80 -14.98 -33.09
CA ASN A 168 1.57 -16.17 -33.39
C ASN A 168 0.79 -17.16 -34.27
N GLU A 169 -0.50 -17.39 -33.97
CA GLU A 169 -1.38 -18.21 -34.81
C GLU A 169 -1.49 -17.66 -36.24
N LEU A 170 -1.74 -16.35 -36.39
CA LEU A 170 -1.81 -15.69 -37.69
C LEU A 170 -0.50 -15.78 -38.47
N GLN A 171 0.63 -15.71 -37.78
CA GLN A 171 1.94 -15.86 -38.40
C GLN A 171 2.16 -17.27 -38.96
N MET A 172 1.69 -18.30 -38.25
CA MET A 172 1.71 -19.68 -38.75
C MET A 172 0.78 -19.86 -39.95
N VAL A 173 -0.43 -19.31 -39.91
CA VAL A 173 -1.36 -19.34 -41.06
C VAL A 173 -0.76 -18.65 -42.28
N LYS A 174 -0.11 -17.49 -42.08
CA LYS A 174 0.59 -16.77 -43.16
C LYS A 174 1.65 -17.63 -43.84
N ILE A 175 2.46 -18.36 -43.06
CA ILE A 175 3.47 -19.28 -43.61
C ILE A 175 2.79 -20.38 -44.43
N HIS A 176 1.76 -21.02 -43.88
CA HIS A 176 1.06 -22.10 -44.56
C HIS A 176 0.41 -21.66 -45.88
N VAL A 177 -0.20 -20.47 -45.90
CA VAL A 177 -0.77 -19.88 -47.11
C VAL A 177 0.32 -19.61 -48.15
N ALA A 178 1.47 -19.07 -47.75
CA ALA A 178 2.59 -18.84 -48.66
C ALA A 178 3.11 -20.14 -49.30
N ASP A 179 3.16 -21.23 -48.54
CA ASP A 179 3.55 -22.54 -49.07
C ASP A 179 2.49 -23.10 -50.05
N LYS A 180 1.20 -22.96 -49.72
CA LYS A 180 0.10 -23.35 -50.63
C LYS A 180 0.13 -22.59 -51.95
N TYR A 181 0.47 -21.30 -51.93
CA TYR A 181 0.64 -20.52 -53.15
C TYR A 181 1.76 -21.07 -54.05
N LYS A 182 2.90 -21.47 -53.48
CA LYS A 182 4.00 -22.09 -54.25
C LYS A 182 3.59 -23.44 -54.84
N GLU A 183 2.87 -24.26 -54.09
CA GLU A 183 2.33 -25.53 -54.58
C GLU A 183 1.38 -25.30 -55.77
N LEU A 184 0.49 -24.30 -55.67
CA LEU A 184 -0.46 -23.96 -56.72
C LEU A 184 0.26 -23.52 -58.00
N GLU A 185 1.30 -22.68 -57.87
CA GLU A 185 2.11 -22.20 -59.00
C GLU A 185 2.84 -23.34 -59.71
N ALA A 186 3.36 -24.31 -58.95
CA ALA A 186 3.98 -25.51 -59.52
C ALA A 186 2.98 -26.38 -60.30
N VAL A 187 1.77 -26.57 -59.76
CA VAL A 187 0.69 -27.30 -60.45
C VAL A 187 0.27 -26.56 -61.72
N GLU A 188 0.16 -25.24 -61.69
CA GLU A 188 -0.21 -24.43 -62.86
C GLU A 188 0.82 -24.56 -63.99
N GLN A 189 2.12 -24.54 -63.66
CA GLN A 189 3.18 -24.79 -64.63
C GLN A 189 3.10 -26.21 -65.23
N GLN A 190 2.82 -27.21 -64.40
CA GLN A 190 2.69 -28.59 -64.85
C GLN A 190 1.51 -28.76 -65.83
N VAL A 191 0.33 -28.24 -65.48
CA VAL A 191 -0.87 -28.25 -66.32
C VAL A 191 -0.60 -27.54 -67.66
N LYS A 192 0.10 -26.40 -67.63
CA LYS A 192 0.49 -25.70 -68.86
C LYS A 192 1.37 -26.57 -69.75
N SER A 193 2.37 -27.25 -69.19
CA SER A 193 3.23 -28.16 -69.95
C SER A 193 2.48 -29.36 -70.54
N GLU A 194 1.52 -29.92 -69.80
CA GLU A 194 0.71 -31.05 -70.26
C GLU A 194 -0.25 -30.62 -71.38
N SER A 195 -0.83 -29.43 -71.27
CA SER A 195 -1.65 -28.81 -72.32
C SER A 195 -0.86 -28.62 -73.62
N GLU A 196 0.37 -28.12 -73.55
CA GLU A 196 1.26 -27.98 -74.72
C GLU A 196 1.58 -29.35 -75.36
N LYS A 197 1.86 -30.38 -74.55
CA LYS A 197 2.05 -31.75 -75.06
C LYS A 197 0.80 -32.30 -75.74
N LEU A 198 -0.39 -32.07 -75.17
CA LEU A 198 -1.66 -32.48 -75.76
C LEU A 198 -1.91 -31.80 -77.11
N GLN A 199 -1.60 -30.51 -77.24
CA GLN A 199 -1.67 -29.80 -78.53
C GLN A 199 -0.74 -30.41 -79.59
N LEU A 200 0.51 -30.72 -79.22
CA LEU A 200 1.47 -31.39 -80.10
C LEU A 200 0.98 -32.77 -80.57
N ILE A 201 0.41 -33.57 -79.67
CA ILE A 201 -0.18 -34.88 -80.02
C ILE A 201 -1.34 -34.68 -80.99
N GLY A 202 -2.23 -33.72 -80.72
CA GLY A 202 -3.36 -33.39 -81.60
C GLY A 202 -2.92 -32.99 -83.01
N GLN A 203 -1.89 -32.15 -83.14
CA GLN A 203 -1.31 -31.77 -84.44
C GLN A 203 -0.76 -32.99 -85.20
N ARG A 204 -0.02 -33.87 -84.51
CA ARG A 204 0.56 -35.08 -85.11
C ARG A 204 -0.49 -36.09 -85.56
N TYR A 205 -1.58 -36.21 -84.80
CA TYR A 205 -2.73 -37.03 -85.16
C TYR A 205 -3.38 -36.53 -86.47
N ILE A 206 -3.58 -35.21 -86.59
CA ILE A 206 -4.10 -34.59 -87.82
C ILE A 206 -3.17 -34.83 -89.02
N GLU A 207 -1.84 -34.74 -88.84
CA GLU A 207 -0.88 -35.04 -89.91
C GLU A 207 -0.91 -36.51 -90.36
N LEU A 208 -1.05 -37.45 -89.42
CA LEU A 208 -1.17 -38.88 -89.72
C LEU A 208 -2.46 -39.18 -90.48
N GLU A 209 -3.61 -38.61 -90.05
CA GLU A 209 -4.87 -38.77 -90.78
C GLU A 209 -4.81 -38.25 -92.22
N LYS A 210 -4.07 -37.16 -92.47
CA LYS A 210 -3.85 -36.65 -93.82
C LYS A 210 -3.00 -37.59 -94.69
N LYS A 211 -2.01 -38.28 -94.11
CA LYS A 211 -1.15 -39.24 -94.83
C LYS A 211 -1.86 -40.56 -95.15
N VAL A 212 -2.84 -40.98 -94.35
CA VAL A 212 -3.61 -42.22 -94.57
C VAL A 212 -4.70 -42.05 -95.64
N LYS A 213 -5.06 -40.81 -95.98
CA LYS A 213 -6.08 -40.48 -97.00
C LYS A 213 -5.52 -40.10 -98.38
N GLN A 214 -4.21 -40.22 -98.60
CA GLN A 214 -3.53 -40.11 -99.92
C GLN A 214 -3.14 -41.49 -100.42
#